data_AF-A0A4P2R2W4-F1
#
_entry.id   AF-A0A4P2R2W4-F1
#
_cell.length_a   1.000
_cell.length_b   1.000
_cell.length_c   1.000
_cell.angle_alpha   90.00
_cell.angle_beta   90.00
_cell.angle_gamma   90.00
#
_symmetry.space_group_name_H-M   'P 1'
#
loop_
_entity.id
_entity.type
_entity.pdbx_description
1 polymer ?
#
loop_
_entity_poly.entity_id
_entity_poly.type
_entity_poly.pdbx_seq_one_letter_code
_entity_poly.pdbx_strand_id
1 'polypeptide(L)'
;MLRCSSIAVALGLLSSLLLAAGCFVTVNPGGGDPGGGDGGLPALCSLPQEVGPCEAAIPSYWHDPDTGVCKRFSYGGCDGNANRFDSFEACQEACHGGSPDMDACEAPGDCVLAAAGNCPPCDSAGAGSLVAVNRAMKDEYDRVNPVSSVVCEACPDVSEPERRLQYFAATCESGRCVVRDVRESPLTECTEDAECALRDGVGCCEGCDGTGIVALNQSADLRSLVCPADAGACPPCAPVYPEGMTAVCSAGRCQPKLPAAP
;
A
#
# COMPACT_ATOMS: atom_id res chain seq x y z
N MET A 1 -25.64 -53.37 -7.72
CA MET A 1 -25.96 -54.46 -6.76
C MET A 1 -26.23 -53.79 -5.41
N LEU A 2 -27.49 -53.60 -5.05
CA LEU A 2 -27.89 -52.96 -3.79
C LEU A 2 -27.59 -53.92 -2.62
N ARG A 3 -26.89 -53.43 -1.59
CA ARG A 3 -26.85 -54.07 -0.28
C ARG A 3 -27.53 -53.14 0.73
N CYS A 4 -28.75 -53.50 1.13
CA CYS A 4 -29.39 -52.98 2.33
C CYS A 4 -28.83 -53.73 3.55
N SER A 5 -28.19 -53.02 4.47
CA SER A 5 -28.00 -53.50 5.85
C SER A 5 -29.09 -52.88 6.73
N SER A 6 -29.93 -53.75 7.29
CA SER A 6 -30.97 -53.40 8.25
C SER A 6 -30.35 -53.13 9.62
N ILE A 7 -30.59 -51.93 10.19
CA ILE A 7 -30.47 -51.73 11.63
C ILE A 7 -31.89 -51.67 12.18
N ALA A 8 -32.24 -52.69 12.94
CA ALA A 8 -33.45 -52.76 13.74
C ALA A 8 -33.32 -51.81 14.93
N VAL A 9 -34.23 -50.84 15.05
CA VAL A 9 -34.40 -50.06 16.29
C VAL A 9 -35.69 -50.51 16.94
N ALA A 10 -35.53 -51.04 18.15
CA ALA A 10 -36.60 -51.55 19.00
C ALA A 10 -37.51 -50.41 19.50
N LEU A 11 -38.79 -50.74 19.51
CA LEU A 11 -39.97 -50.06 20.06
C LEU A 11 -39.76 -49.18 21.30
N GLY A 12 -40.35 -47.98 21.25
CA GLY A 12 -40.53 -47.06 22.39
C GLY A 12 -41.50 -45.91 22.09
N LEU A 13 -42.78 -46.26 21.93
CA LEU A 13 -44.02 -45.47 22.14
C LEU A 13 -43.93 -43.92 22.28
N LEU A 14 -44.45 -43.17 21.29
CA LEU A 14 -45.69 -42.35 21.34
C LEU A 14 -45.70 -41.19 20.32
N SER A 15 -46.69 -41.26 19.42
CA SER A 15 -47.47 -40.15 18.86
C SER A 15 -46.73 -38.93 18.29
N SER A 16 -46.62 -38.86 16.96
CA SER A 16 -47.43 -37.94 16.13
C SER A 16 -46.98 -38.03 14.67
N LEU A 17 -47.98 -38.26 13.82
CA LEU A 17 -47.88 -38.42 12.39
C LEU A 17 -47.69 -37.05 11.73
N LEU A 18 -46.49 -36.73 11.26
CA LEU A 18 -46.22 -35.72 10.24
C LEU A 18 -45.09 -36.26 9.35
N LEU A 19 -45.47 -37.01 8.32
CA LEU A 19 -44.58 -37.35 7.20
C LEU A 19 -44.29 -36.07 6.41
N ALA A 20 -43.27 -35.33 6.81
CA ALA A 20 -42.58 -34.45 5.89
C ALA A 20 -41.62 -35.32 5.07
N ALA A 21 -41.98 -35.61 3.82
CA ALA A 21 -41.06 -36.17 2.83
C ALA A 21 -40.00 -35.11 2.50
N GLY A 22 -38.96 -35.03 3.32
CA GLY A 22 -37.77 -34.25 3.02
C GLY A 22 -36.93 -34.99 1.98
N CYS A 23 -36.83 -34.46 0.76
CA CYS A 23 -35.74 -34.81 -0.13
C CYS A 23 -34.43 -34.31 0.51
N PHE A 24 -33.64 -35.22 1.07
CA PHE A 24 -32.26 -34.93 1.43
C PHE A 24 -31.42 -35.03 0.15
N VAL A 25 -30.93 -33.89 -0.35
CA VAL A 25 -29.89 -33.86 -1.38
C VAL A 25 -28.57 -34.23 -0.71
N THR A 26 -28.07 -35.44 -0.96
CA THR A 26 -26.68 -35.78 -0.62
C THR A 26 -25.77 -35.25 -1.71
N VAL A 27 -24.92 -34.29 -1.36
CA VAL A 27 -23.84 -33.82 -2.23
C VAL A 27 -22.79 -34.93 -2.31
N ASN A 28 -22.47 -35.40 -3.51
CA ASN A 28 -21.34 -36.32 -3.73
C ASN A 28 -20.02 -35.52 -3.74
N PRO A 29 -18.94 -36.02 -3.10
CA PRO A 29 -17.62 -35.45 -3.25
C PRO A 29 -17.02 -36.03 -4.53
N GLY A 30 -17.17 -35.30 -5.63
CA GLY A 30 -16.67 -35.73 -6.93
C GLY A 30 -16.41 -34.55 -7.84
N GLY A 31 -15.17 -34.06 -7.81
CA GLY A 31 -14.55 -33.31 -8.90
C GLY A 31 -14.95 -31.84 -9.02
N GLY A 32 -13.99 -30.95 -8.78
CA GLY A 32 -14.10 -29.52 -9.09
C GLY A 32 -13.64 -28.65 -7.93
N ASP A 33 -12.33 -28.64 -7.71
CA ASP A 33 -11.64 -27.54 -7.06
C ASP A 33 -11.94 -26.25 -7.86
N PRO A 34 -12.53 -25.18 -7.28
CA PRO A 34 -12.57 -23.86 -7.91
C PRO A 34 -11.33 -23.04 -7.51
N GLY A 35 -10.16 -23.67 -7.46
CA GLY A 35 -8.86 -23.02 -7.45
C GLY A 35 -8.47 -22.67 -8.88
N GLY A 36 -8.58 -21.40 -9.22
CA GLY A 36 -8.18 -20.86 -10.53
C GLY A 36 -9.30 -20.07 -11.18
N GLY A 37 -9.69 -18.95 -10.55
CA GLY A 37 -10.38 -17.92 -11.31
C GLY A 37 -9.40 -17.36 -12.33
N ASP A 38 -9.60 -17.67 -13.61
CA ASP A 38 -9.23 -16.77 -14.70
C ASP A 38 -10.07 -15.48 -14.53
N GLY A 39 -9.71 -14.69 -13.51
CA GLY A 39 -10.29 -13.40 -13.16
C GLY A 39 -9.76 -12.36 -14.11
N GLY A 40 -10.27 -12.36 -15.35
CA GLY A 40 -9.89 -11.36 -16.34
C GLY A 40 -10.11 -9.94 -15.78
N LEU A 41 -9.05 -9.14 -15.81
CA LEU A 41 -9.07 -7.74 -15.42
C LEU A 41 -10.24 -7.01 -16.14
N PRO A 42 -11.07 -6.23 -15.43
CA PRO A 42 -12.18 -5.52 -16.08
C PRO A 42 -11.71 -4.64 -17.23
N ALA A 43 -12.44 -4.63 -18.34
CA ALA A 43 -12.04 -3.90 -19.56
C ALA A 43 -11.79 -2.40 -19.33
N LEU A 44 -12.45 -1.79 -18.34
CA LEU A 44 -12.20 -0.40 -17.96
C LEU A 44 -10.76 -0.19 -17.48
N CYS A 45 -10.17 -1.14 -16.78
CA CYS A 45 -8.82 -1.04 -16.21
C CYS A 45 -7.72 -1.08 -17.29
N SER A 46 -8.06 -1.45 -18.51
CA SER A 46 -7.16 -1.43 -19.66
C SER A 46 -7.28 -0.14 -20.50
N LEU A 47 -8.18 0.79 -20.13
CA LEU A 47 -8.29 2.07 -20.84
C LEU A 47 -7.13 3.00 -20.44
N PRO A 48 -6.65 3.87 -21.34
CA PRO A 48 -5.61 4.84 -20.99
C PRO A 48 -6.13 5.86 -19.98
N GLN A 49 -5.22 6.52 -19.28
CA GLN A 49 -5.57 7.72 -18.50
C GLN A 49 -6.10 8.82 -19.43
N GLU A 50 -7.23 9.44 -19.07
CA GLU A 50 -7.77 10.59 -19.81
C GLU A 50 -8.01 11.80 -18.89
N VAL A 51 -7.27 12.89 -19.12
CA VAL A 51 -7.43 14.17 -18.40
C VAL A 51 -8.72 14.88 -18.83
N GLY A 52 -9.13 14.75 -20.10
CA GLY A 52 -10.25 15.50 -20.67
C GLY A 52 -9.86 16.94 -21.07
N PRO A 53 -10.76 17.68 -21.72
CA PRO A 53 -10.47 19.01 -22.26
C PRO A 53 -10.66 20.16 -21.26
N CYS A 54 -11.29 19.89 -20.11
CA CYS A 54 -11.46 20.90 -19.06
C CYS A 54 -10.17 21.13 -18.27
N GLU A 55 -10.06 22.30 -17.63
CA GLU A 55 -8.82 22.78 -17.00
C GLU A 55 -8.86 22.73 -15.46
N ALA A 56 -9.79 21.97 -14.86
CA ALA A 56 -9.75 21.74 -13.42
C ALA A 56 -8.57 20.82 -13.05
N ALA A 57 -8.14 20.88 -11.78
CA ALA A 57 -7.09 20.01 -11.25
C ALA A 57 -7.68 19.08 -10.19
N ILE A 58 -8.51 18.14 -10.60
CA ILE A 58 -9.20 17.22 -9.70
C ILE A 58 -8.29 16.01 -9.45
N PRO A 59 -7.87 15.74 -8.19
CA PRO A 59 -7.14 14.53 -7.86
C PRO A 59 -7.97 13.29 -8.17
N SER A 60 -7.44 12.39 -8.99
CA SER A 60 -8.09 11.13 -9.32
C SER A 60 -7.04 10.03 -9.48
N TYR A 61 -7.49 8.78 -9.57
CA TYR A 61 -6.63 7.60 -9.74
C TYR A 61 -7.03 6.84 -11.00
N TRP A 62 -6.07 6.22 -11.65
CA TRP A 62 -6.28 5.33 -12.80
C TRP A 62 -5.41 4.10 -12.65
N HIS A 63 -5.84 2.97 -13.22
CA HIS A 63 -5.06 1.75 -13.26
C HIS A 63 -4.14 1.74 -14.48
N ASP A 64 -2.84 1.61 -14.27
CA ASP A 64 -1.87 1.49 -15.35
C ASP A 64 -1.77 0.03 -15.83
N PRO A 65 -2.26 -0.32 -17.02
CA PRO A 65 -2.26 -1.70 -17.51
C PRO A 65 -0.86 -2.24 -17.81
N ASP A 66 0.15 -1.38 -17.99
CA ASP A 66 1.52 -1.82 -18.25
C ASP A 66 2.24 -2.27 -16.98
N THR A 67 1.76 -1.85 -15.80
CA THR A 67 2.36 -2.16 -14.50
C THR A 67 1.43 -2.90 -13.54
N GLY A 68 0.11 -2.82 -13.73
CA GLY A 68 -0.87 -3.28 -12.75
C GLY A 68 -1.06 -2.32 -11.57
N VAL A 69 -0.45 -1.13 -11.61
CA VAL A 69 -0.38 -0.22 -10.46
C VAL A 69 -1.37 0.93 -10.63
N CYS A 70 -2.14 1.21 -9.59
CA CYS A 70 -3.00 2.39 -9.53
C CYS A 70 -2.16 3.67 -9.29
N LYS A 71 -2.25 4.63 -10.21
CA LYS A 71 -1.48 5.88 -10.19
C LYS A 71 -2.40 7.09 -10.02
N ARG A 72 -1.96 8.08 -9.25
CA ARG A 72 -2.67 9.37 -9.13
C ARG A 72 -2.44 10.20 -10.39
N PHE A 73 -3.48 10.90 -10.83
CA PHE A 73 -3.40 11.91 -11.88
C PHE A 73 -4.32 13.11 -11.63
N SER A 74 -4.19 14.14 -12.45
CA SER A 74 -5.04 15.33 -12.42
C SER A 74 -6.11 15.24 -13.52
N TYR A 75 -7.37 15.02 -13.15
CA TYR A 75 -8.50 15.02 -14.06
C TYR A 75 -9.00 16.46 -14.29
N GLY A 76 -9.24 16.78 -15.57
CA GLY A 76 -9.65 18.10 -16.04
C GLY A 76 -11.05 18.52 -15.62
N GLY A 77 -11.88 17.58 -15.15
CA GLY A 77 -13.22 17.85 -14.64
C GLY A 77 -14.36 17.64 -15.65
N CYS A 78 -14.07 17.30 -16.90
CA CYS A 78 -15.08 16.85 -17.87
C CYS A 78 -14.51 15.82 -18.85
N ASP A 79 -15.43 15.08 -19.50
CA ASP A 79 -15.14 13.94 -20.38
C ASP A 79 -14.26 12.86 -19.71
N GLY A 80 -13.34 12.26 -20.46
CA GLY A 80 -12.55 11.14 -20.00
C GLY A 80 -13.27 9.79 -20.13
N ASN A 81 -12.74 8.78 -19.44
CA ASN A 81 -13.25 7.42 -19.50
C ASN A 81 -13.46 6.78 -18.11
N ALA A 82 -13.80 5.49 -18.09
CA ALA A 82 -14.14 4.77 -16.87
C ALA A 82 -12.94 4.30 -16.04
N ASN A 83 -11.70 4.40 -16.55
CA ASN A 83 -10.48 4.16 -15.78
C ASN A 83 -10.11 5.38 -14.93
N ARG A 84 -11.07 5.82 -14.09
CA ARG A 84 -10.93 6.97 -13.22
C ARG A 84 -11.68 6.71 -11.93
N PHE A 85 -10.97 6.84 -10.83
CA PHE A 85 -11.46 6.58 -9.49
C PHE A 85 -11.18 7.76 -8.57
N ASP A 86 -12.06 7.99 -7.60
CA ASP A 86 -11.92 9.09 -6.65
C ASP A 86 -10.90 8.79 -5.54
N SER A 87 -10.58 7.51 -5.33
CA SER A 87 -9.56 7.06 -4.36
C SER A 87 -8.69 5.94 -4.91
N PHE A 88 -7.53 5.74 -4.27
CA PHE A 88 -6.60 4.67 -4.59
C PHE A 88 -7.21 3.30 -4.28
N GLU A 89 -7.92 3.19 -3.16
CA GLU A 89 -8.64 1.98 -2.73
C GLU A 89 -9.70 1.58 -3.76
N ALA A 90 -10.49 2.53 -4.26
CA ALA A 90 -11.50 2.27 -5.28
C ALA A 90 -10.88 1.78 -6.59
N CYS A 91 -9.70 2.30 -6.97
CA CYS A 91 -8.95 1.82 -8.12
C CYS A 91 -8.47 0.38 -7.93
N GLN A 92 -7.84 0.08 -6.79
CA GLN A 92 -7.34 -1.26 -6.48
C GLN A 92 -8.47 -2.29 -6.41
N GLU A 93 -9.57 -1.96 -5.75
CA GLU A 93 -10.74 -2.84 -5.65
C GLU A 93 -11.35 -3.13 -7.03
N ALA A 94 -11.36 -2.15 -7.93
CA ALA A 94 -11.90 -2.33 -9.27
C ALA A 94 -10.95 -3.06 -10.22
N CYS A 95 -9.64 -2.93 -10.03
CA CYS A 95 -8.61 -3.35 -10.99
C CYS A 95 -7.60 -4.36 -10.45
N HIS A 96 -7.92 -5.08 -9.37
CA HIS A 96 -7.06 -6.12 -8.83
C HIS A 96 -6.98 -7.40 -9.70
N GLY A 97 -5.89 -8.16 -9.55
CA GLY A 97 -5.80 -9.55 -10.02
C GLY A 97 -5.51 -9.77 -11.51
N GLY A 98 -5.19 -8.72 -12.27
CA GLY A 98 -4.68 -8.79 -13.64
C GLY A 98 -3.18 -9.10 -13.71
N SER A 99 -2.63 -9.34 -14.90
CA SER A 99 -1.19 -9.39 -15.14
C SER A 99 -0.82 -8.34 -16.19
N PRO A 100 0.22 -7.52 -15.98
CA PRO A 100 1.13 -7.53 -14.82
C PRO A 100 0.47 -7.03 -13.53
N ASP A 101 0.99 -7.46 -12.38
CA ASP A 101 0.50 -7.11 -11.04
C ASP A 101 1.65 -6.66 -10.14
N MET A 102 2.34 -5.58 -10.54
CA MET A 102 3.62 -5.23 -9.93
C MET A 102 3.51 -4.68 -8.51
N ASP A 103 2.32 -4.44 -7.98
CA ASP A 103 2.04 -4.05 -6.59
C ASP A 103 1.53 -5.20 -5.71
N ALA A 104 1.39 -6.44 -6.20
CA ALA A 104 0.98 -7.56 -5.37
C ALA A 104 1.99 -7.83 -4.22
N CYS A 105 1.52 -8.13 -3.01
CA CYS A 105 2.39 -8.43 -1.87
C CYS A 105 1.78 -9.42 -0.88
N GLU A 106 2.61 -10.05 -0.06
CA GLU A 106 2.17 -10.96 1.00
C GLU A 106 2.54 -10.42 2.39
N ALA A 107 3.65 -9.69 2.49
CA ALA A 107 4.18 -9.13 3.72
C ALA A 107 4.52 -7.64 3.57
N PRO A 108 4.49 -6.86 4.68
CA PRO A 108 4.82 -5.43 4.67
C PRO A 108 6.18 -5.10 4.05
N GLY A 109 7.16 -5.97 4.29
CA GLY A 109 8.49 -5.84 3.73
C GLY A 109 8.65 -6.17 2.26
N ASP A 110 7.62 -6.68 1.58
CA ASP A 110 7.67 -6.94 0.15
C ASP A 110 7.60 -5.66 -0.66
N CYS A 111 7.22 -4.54 -0.05
CA CYS A 111 6.95 -3.30 -0.75
C CYS A 111 8.15 -2.34 -0.72
N VAL A 112 8.32 -1.60 -1.80
CA VAL A 112 9.29 -0.49 -1.93
C VAL A 112 8.65 0.67 -2.68
N LEU A 113 9.11 1.89 -2.38
CA LEU A 113 8.66 3.07 -3.10
C LEU A 113 9.29 3.13 -4.49
N ALA A 114 8.51 3.64 -5.45
CA ALA A 114 8.96 3.98 -6.79
C ALA A 114 8.30 5.29 -7.26
N ALA A 115 8.86 5.91 -8.30
CA ALA A 115 8.29 7.12 -8.88
C ALA A 115 7.01 6.76 -9.65
N ALA A 116 5.92 7.51 -9.40
CA ALA A 116 4.63 7.28 -10.06
C ALA A 116 4.61 7.69 -11.55
N GLY A 117 5.55 8.55 -11.96
CA GLY A 117 5.56 9.14 -13.31
C GLY A 117 6.95 9.27 -13.90
N ASN A 118 7.01 9.96 -15.05
CA ASN A 118 8.22 10.11 -15.86
C ASN A 118 9.29 11.03 -15.24
N CYS A 119 8.91 11.84 -14.26
CA CYS A 119 9.82 12.71 -13.53
C CYS A 119 10.03 12.18 -12.10
N PRO A 120 11.27 12.23 -11.58
CA PRO A 120 11.51 11.93 -10.18
C PRO A 120 10.66 12.84 -9.28
N PRO A 121 10.15 12.33 -8.15
CA PRO A 121 9.52 13.18 -7.16
C PRO A 121 10.55 14.16 -6.57
N CYS A 122 10.20 15.44 -6.45
CA CYS A 122 10.99 16.40 -5.69
C CYS A 122 10.71 16.26 -4.19
N ASP A 123 11.60 16.75 -3.34
CA ASP A 123 11.47 16.65 -1.88
C ASP A 123 10.21 17.32 -1.32
N SER A 124 9.66 18.32 -2.02
CA SER A 124 8.39 18.98 -1.71
C SER A 124 7.16 18.24 -2.24
N ALA A 125 7.34 17.18 -3.03
CA ALA A 125 6.26 16.42 -3.63
C ALA A 125 5.48 15.63 -2.56
N GLY A 126 4.17 15.50 -2.80
CA GLY A 126 3.28 14.70 -1.95
C GLY A 126 3.23 13.24 -2.38
N ALA A 127 2.47 12.44 -1.62
CA ALA A 127 2.24 11.01 -1.88
C ALA A 127 1.88 10.70 -3.35
N GLY A 128 1.21 11.62 -4.03
CA GLY A 128 0.81 11.47 -5.43
C GLY A 128 1.93 11.35 -6.46
N SER A 129 3.19 11.59 -6.08
CA SER A 129 4.36 11.38 -6.96
C SER A 129 5.06 10.04 -6.70
N LEU A 130 4.56 9.27 -5.73
CA LEU A 130 5.07 7.97 -5.35
C LEU A 130 4.02 6.89 -5.65
N VAL A 131 4.52 5.72 -5.97
CA VAL A 131 3.76 4.46 -5.88
C VAL A 131 4.54 3.50 -4.99
N ALA A 132 3.86 2.47 -4.50
CA ALA A 132 4.50 1.35 -3.84
C ALA A 132 4.37 0.14 -4.76
N VAL A 133 5.48 -0.57 -4.97
CA VAL A 133 5.54 -1.76 -5.82
C VAL A 133 6.19 -2.89 -5.06
N ASN A 134 5.94 -4.11 -5.50
CA ASN A 134 6.65 -5.27 -5.02
C ASN A 134 8.14 -5.12 -5.31
N ARG A 135 8.96 -5.36 -4.30
CA ARG A 135 10.42 -5.27 -4.33
C ARG A 135 11.01 -6.17 -5.40
N ALA A 136 10.49 -7.37 -5.59
CA ALA A 136 10.94 -8.29 -6.61
C ALA A 136 10.62 -7.80 -8.04
N MET A 137 9.61 -6.94 -8.19
CA MET A 137 9.18 -6.36 -9.47
C MET A 137 9.79 -4.98 -9.73
N LYS A 138 10.56 -4.41 -8.79
CA LYS A 138 11.07 -3.03 -8.87
C LYS A 138 11.85 -2.74 -10.15
N ASP A 139 12.77 -3.64 -10.52
CA ASP A 139 13.59 -3.47 -11.72
C ASP A 139 12.76 -3.55 -13.01
N GLU A 140 11.71 -4.36 -12.99
CA GLU A 140 10.77 -4.46 -14.10
C GLU A 140 9.87 -3.23 -14.19
N TYR A 141 9.35 -2.75 -13.05
CA TYR A 141 8.61 -1.50 -12.97
C TYR A 141 9.43 -0.35 -13.53
N ASP A 142 10.68 -0.17 -13.10
CA ASP A 142 11.55 0.90 -13.59
C ASP A 142 11.85 0.80 -15.09
N ARG A 143 11.88 -0.42 -15.63
CA ARG A 143 12.11 -0.68 -17.05
C ARG A 143 10.92 -0.27 -17.91
N VAL A 144 9.69 -0.55 -17.46
CA VAL A 144 8.45 -0.23 -18.20
C VAL A 144 7.93 1.18 -17.90
N ASN A 145 8.34 1.75 -16.76
CA ASN A 145 8.07 3.12 -16.34
C ASN A 145 9.39 3.91 -16.20
N PRO A 146 10.15 4.07 -17.31
CA PRO A 146 11.46 4.72 -17.25
C PRO A 146 11.31 6.20 -16.90
N VAL A 147 12.18 6.66 -16.01
CA VAL A 147 12.33 8.06 -15.64
C VAL A 147 13.11 8.80 -16.75
N SER A 148 12.63 8.82 -18.00
CA SER A 148 13.27 9.55 -19.10
C SER A 148 12.43 9.49 -20.38
N SER A 149 11.81 10.58 -20.84
CA SER A 149 12.42 11.45 -21.88
C SER A 149 11.88 12.90 -21.86
N VAL A 150 11.12 13.25 -20.83
CA VAL A 150 10.50 14.57 -20.66
C VAL A 150 11.50 15.49 -19.95
N VAL A 151 11.58 16.75 -20.39
CA VAL A 151 12.35 17.77 -19.65
C VAL A 151 11.61 18.04 -18.35
N CYS A 152 12.08 17.45 -17.25
CA CYS A 152 11.57 17.71 -15.93
C CYS A 152 12.07 19.08 -15.43
N GLU A 153 11.22 19.79 -14.69
CA GLU A 153 11.65 20.98 -13.98
C GLU A 153 12.69 20.59 -12.91
N ALA A 154 13.69 21.46 -12.71
CA ALA A 154 14.67 21.25 -11.66
C ALA A 154 13.97 21.31 -10.29
N CYS A 155 14.30 20.38 -9.40
CA CYS A 155 13.75 20.44 -8.05
C CYS A 155 14.31 21.68 -7.32
N PRO A 156 13.45 22.42 -6.60
CA PRO A 156 13.92 23.47 -5.72
C PRO A 156 14.78 22.86 -4.60
N ASP A 157 15.80 23.59 -4.17
CA ASP A 157 16.52 23.24 -2.95
C ASP A 157 15.60 23.51 -1.76
N VAL A 158 15.41 22.50 -0.91
CA VAL A 158 14.55 22.58 0.27
C VAL A 158 15.36 22.17 1.51
N SER A 159 15.04 22.78 2.64
CA SER A 159 15.70 22.42 3.90
C SER A 159 15.26 21.03 4.39
N GLU A 160 16.07 20.36 5.22
CA GLU A 160 15.72 19.04 5.81
C GLU A 160 14.30 18.97 6.42
N PRO A 161 13.81 19.98 7.17
CA PRO A 161 12.44 19.97 7.69
C PRO A 161 11.35 20.06 6.62
N GLU A 162 11.67 20.59 5.44
CA GLU A 162 10.75 20.76 4.32
C GLU A 162 10.70 19.54 3.41
N ARG A 163 11.65 18.59 3.57
CA ARG A 163 11.64 17.31 2.86
C ARG A 163 10.44 16.48 3.30
N ARG A 164 9.45 16.34 2.41
CA ARG A 164 8.25 15.53 2.64
C ARG A 164 8.44 14.08 2.23
N LEU A 165 9.33 13.81 1.27
CA LEU A 165 9.51 12.46 0.73
C LEU A 165 9.95 11.43 1.78
N GLN A 166 10.72 11.86 2.77
CA GLN A 166 11.19 11.00 3.87
C GLN A 166 10.07 10.46 4.78
N TYR A 167 8.87 11.03 4.70
CA TYR A 167 7.72 10.60 5.50
C TYR A 167 6.86 9.56 4.80
N PHE A 168 7.18 9.17 3.57
CA PHE A 168 6.46 8.12 2.87
C PHE A 168 7.18 6.78 3.02
N ALA A 169 6.42 5.76 3.37
CA ALA A 169 6.86 4.38 3.39
C ALA A 169 6.00 3.53 2.44
N ALA A 170 6.52 2.38 2.02
CA ALA A 170 5.77 1.38 1.30
C ALA A 170 5.42 0.24 2.27
N THR A 171 4.17 -0.20 2.29
CA THR A 171 3.71 -1.33 3.11
C THR A 171 2.69 -2.17 2.35
N CYS A 172 2.41 -3.36 2.86
CA CYS A 172 1.47 -4.30 2.26
C CYS A 172 0.12 -4.23 2.97
N GLU A 173 -0.93 -3.92 2.23
CA GLU A 173 -2.29 -3.89 2.74
C GLU A 173 -3.23 -4.60 1.80
N SER A 174 -4.02 -5.52 2.35
CA SER A 174 -5.00 -6.30 1.57
C SER A 174 -4.39 -6.98 0.33
N GLY A 175 -3.11 -7.38 0.41
CA GLY A 175 -2.38 -8.02 -0.68
C GLY A 175 -1.80 -7.06 -1.73
N ARG A 176 -1.81 -5.74 -1.48
CA ARG A 176 -1.29 -4.72 -2.39
C ARG A 176 -0.30 -3.79 -1.69
N CYS A 177 0.72 -3.37 -2.42
CA CYS A 177 1.68 -2.40 -1.97
C CYS A 177 1.07 -1.00 -2.01
N VAL A 178 1.04 -0.34 -0.86
CA VAL A 178 0.45 0.99 -0.70
C VAL A 178 1.47 1.98 -0.15
N VAL A 179 1.37 3.23 -0.59
CA VAL A 179 2.17 4.34 -0.04
C VAL A 179 1.51 4.82 1.24
N ARG A 180 2.27 4.88 2.34
CA ARG A 180 1.83 5.40 3.64
C ARG A 180 2.59 6.63 4.06
N ASP A 181 1.85 7.68 4.39
CA ASP A 181 2.39 8.85 5.07
C ASP A 181 2.49 8.55 6.58
N VAL A 182 3.71 8.41 7.09
CA VAL A 182 3.92 8.07 8.51
C VAL A 182 3.45 9.18 9.45
N ARG A 183 3.33 10.43 8.98
CA ARG A 183 2.86 11.57 9.79
C ARG A 183 1.38 11.47 10.14
N GLU A 184 0.61 10.78 9.30
CA GLU A 184 -0.81 10.54 9.53
C GLU A 184 -1.05 9.22 10.29
N SER A 185 0.00 8.41 10.47
CA SER A 185 -0.07 7.12 11.14
C SER A 185 0.11 7.22 12.68
N PRO A 186 -0.32 6.22 13.46
CA PRO A 186 -0.06 6.15 14.90
C PRO A 186 1.43 6.19 15.27
N LEU A 187 2.34 5.96 14.31
CA LEU A 187 3.79 5.98 14.55
C LEU A 187 4.31 7.33 15.05
N THR A 188 3.57 8.41 14.84
CA THR A 188 3.96 9.76 15.25
C THR A 188 3.12 10.30 16.40
N GLU A 189 2.14 9.58 16.93
CA GLU A 189 1.31 10.11 18.03
C GLU A 189 2.15 10.38 19.28
N CYS A 190 1.88 11.45 20.02
CA CYS A 190 2.57 11.76 21.26
C CYS A 190 1.76 12.69 22.16
N THR A 191 2.10 12.73 23.45
CA THR A 191 1.59 13.75 24.38
C THR A 191 2.70 14.65 24.93
N GLU A 192 3.94 14.13 25.02
CA GLU A 192 5.10 14.87 25.50
C GLU A 192 6.35 14.59 24.65
N ASP A 193 7.32 15.51 24.68
CA ASP A 193 8.57 15.41 23.90
C ASP A 193 9.36 14.12 24.22
N ALA A 194 9.26 13.62 25.45
CA ALA A 194 9.98 12.43 25.91
C ALA A 194 9.54 11.13 25.21
N GLU A 195 8.35 11.12 24.60
CA GLU A 195 7.86 9.99 23.81
C GLU A 195 8.48 9.93 22.42
N CYS A 196 9.04 11.03 21.93
CA CYS A 196 9.54 11.13 20.56
C CYS A 196 11.03 10.79 20.49
N ALA A 197 11.45 10.16 19.40
CA ALA A 197 12.85 9.93 19.06
C ALA A 197 13.11 10.24 17.59
N LEU A 198 14.30 10.80 17.31
CA LEU A 198 14.79 10.95 15.95
C LEU A 198 15.16 9.58 15.39
N ARG A 199 14.95 9.44 14.09
CA ARG A 199 15.31 8.26 13.30
C ARG A 199 15.79 8.70 11.93
N ASP A 200 16.80 8.00 11.40
CA ASP A 200 17.30 8.22 10.05
C ASP A 200 16.46 7.40 9.04
N GLY A 201 15.40 8.02 8.51
CA GLY A 201 14.47 7.41 7.55
C GLY A 201 13.34 6.56 8.15
N VAL A 202 12.38 6.20 7.28
CA VAL A 202 11.21 5.35 7.58
C VAL A 202 11.35 3.92 7.06
N GLY A 203 12.55 3.55 6.59
CA GLY A 203 12.85 2.19 6.14
C GLY A 203 12.96 1.19 7.30
N CYS A 204 13.07 -0.10 6.94
CA CYS A 204 13.20 -1.19 7.92
C CYS A 204 14.34 -0.98 8.92
N CYS A 205 15.49 -0.54 8.41
CA CYS A 205 16.64 -0.14 9.22
C CYS A 205 16.85 1.36 9.14
N GLU A 206 17.49 1.92 10.16
CA GLU A 206 17.98 3.29 10.11
C GLU A 206 19.02 3.44 9.00
N GLY A 207 18.96 4.57 8.28
CA GLY A 207 20.06 5.04 7.45
C GLY A 207 21.29 5.38 8.29
N CYS A 208 22.39 5.67 7.61
CA CYS A 208 23.66 6.09 8.24
C CYS A 208 24.24 7.36 7.62
N ASP A 209 23.49 8.05 6.77
CA ASP A 209 23.95 9.24 6.05
C ASP A 209 23.39 10.53 6.66
N GLY A 210 22.44 10.43 7.61
CA GLY A 210 21.80 11.59 8.22
C GLY A 210 20.83 12.30 7.29
N THR A 211 20.36 11.61 6.24
CA THR A 211 19.40 12.14 5.27
C THR A 211 18.04 11.49 5.45
N GLY A 212 16.98 12.28 5.41
CA GLY A 212 15.64 11.74 5.58
C GLY A 212 15.22 11.58 7.05
N ILE A 213 15.63 12.51 7.92
CA ILE A 213 15.43 12.40 9.37
C ILE A 213 13.96 12.61 9.76
N VAL A 214 13.36 11.61 10.37
CA VAL A 214 11.99 11.66 10.90
C VAL A 214 11.98 11.63 12.42
N ALA A 215 10.85 12.00 13.02
CA ALA A 215 10.60 11.84 14.45
C ALA A 215 9.40 10.92 14.64
N LEU A 216 9.58 9.85 15.40
CA LEU A 216 8.55 8.84 15.66
C LEU A 216 8.37 8.66 17.18
N ASN A 217 7.23 8.13 17.60
CA ASN A 217 7.03 7.69 18.96
C ASN A 217 7.95 6.50 19.25
N GLN A 218 8.63 6.49 20.39
CA GLN A 218 9.55 5.43 20.80
C GLN A 218 8.87 4.07 21.01
N SER A 219 7.56 4.07 21.25
CA SER A 219 6.74 2.86 21.37
C SER A 219 6.18 2.37 20.03
N ALA A 220 6.38 3.12 18.95
CA ALA A 220 5.87 2.79 17.63
C ALA A 220 6.57 1.57 17.04
N ASP A 221 5.77 0.63 16.51
CA ASP A 221 6.30 -0.53 15.79
C ASP A 221 6.38 -0.23 14.28
N LEU A 222 7.39 0.54 13.89
CA LEU A 222 7.67 0.77 12.47
C LEU A 222 8.10 -0.53 11.76
N ARG A 223 8.82 -1.43 12.45
CA ARG A 223 9.36 -2.64 11.82
C ARG A 223 8.26 -3.53 11.27
N SER A 224 7.15 -3.73 11.98
CA SER A 224 6.05 -4.52 11.45
C SER A 224 5.38 -3.92 10.22
N LEU A 225 5.57 -2.63 9.94
CA LEU A 225 5.01 -1.97 8.77
C LEU A 225 5.92 -1.98 7.54
N VAL A 226 7.23 -2.10 7.70
CA VAL A 226 8.17 -1.93 6.57
C VAL A 226 9.24 -3.01 6.46
N CYS A 227 9.40 -3.86 7.47
CA CYS A 227 10.37 -4.95 7.43
C CYS A 227 9.75 -6.24 6.90
N PRO A 228 10.53 -7.03 6.13
CA PRO A 228 10.20 -8.42 5.85
C PRO A 228 10.08 -9.23 7.15
N ALA A 229 9.28 -10.30 7.14
CA ALA A 229 9.12 -11.18 8.31
C ALA A 229 10.44 -11.88 8.69
N ASP A 230 11.32 -12.11 7.71
CA ASP A 230 12.65 -12.68 7.84
C ASP A 230 13.76 -11.62 7.95
N ALA A 231 13.39 -10.35 8.11
CA ALA A 231 14.37 -9.28 8.26
C ALA A 231 15.26 -9.55 9.48
N GLY A 232 16.54 -9.79 9.20
CA GLY A 232 17.55 -9.96 10.23
C GLY A 232 17.70 -8.73 11.12
N ALA A 233 18.64 -8.83 12.06
CA ALA A 233 19.06 -7.66 12.82
C ALA A 233 19.59 -6.58 11.87
N CYS A 234 19.19 -5.33 12.10
CA CYS A 234 19.78 -4.22 11.37
C CYS A 234 21.27 -4.13 11.70
N PRO A 235 22.13 -3.79 10.72
CA PRO A 235 23.52 -3.50 11.01
C PRO A 235 23.60 -2.38 12.05
N PRO A 236 24.60 -2.42 12.96
CA PRO A 236 24.79 -1.33 13.90
C PRO A 236 25.07 -0.05 13.10
N CYS A 237 24.23 0.96 13.31
CA CYS A 237 24.40 2.28 12.76
C CYS A 237 24.46 3.31 13.89
N ALA A 238 25.26 4.36 13.68
CA ALA A 238 25.23 5.55 14.51
C ALA A 238 24.66 6.67 13.64
N PRO A 239 23.34 6.93 13.68
CA PRO A 239 22.72 7.93 12.84
C PRO A 239 23.34 9.31 13.13
N VAL A 240 23.59 10.07 12.07
CA VAL A 240 24.21 11.40 12.17
C VAL A 240 23.10 12.44 12.08
N TYR A 241 22.81 13.11 13.20
CA TYR A 241 21.82 14.19 13.23
C TYR A 241 22.49 15.56 13.17
N PRO A 242 21.89 16.55 12.49
CA PRO A 242 22.32 17.94 12.56
C PRO A 242 22.47 18.41 14.01
N GLU A 243 23.48 19.24 14.28
CA GLU A 243 23.75 19.73 15.63
C GLU A 243 22.52 20.47 16.20
N GLY A 244 22.12 20.11 17.43
CA GLY A 244 20.98 20.70 18.12
C GLY A 244 19.61 20.25 17.61
N MET A 245 19.53 19.34 16.63
CA MET A 245 18.27 18.77 16.20
C MET A 245 17.70 17.85 17.29
N THR A 246 16.39 17.96 17.54
CA THR A 246 15.68 17.18 18.56
C THR A 246 14.35 16.67 18.00
N ALA A 247 13.76 15.66 18.65
CA ALA A 247 12.38 15.29 18.40
C ALA A 247 11.48 15.97 19.44
N VAL A 248 10.38 16.56 19.00
CA VAL A 248 9.40 17.22 19.89
C VAL A 248 8.00 16.76 19.57
N CYS A 249 7.13 16.81 20.57
CA CYS A 249 5.71 16.63 20.40
C CYS A 249 5.05 17.95 20.04
N SER A 250 4.56 18.06 18.81
CA SER A 250 3.94 19.27 18.26
C SER A 250 2.59 18.91 17.65
N ALA A 251 1.53 19.52 18.17
CA ALA A 251 0.14 19.23 17.78
C ALA A 251 -0.23 17.72 17.89
N GLY A 252 0.26 17.05 18.93
CA GLY A 252 0.03 15.61 19.17
C GLY A 252 0.80 14.69 18.23
N ARG A 253 1.78 15.22 17.50
CA ARG A 253 2.61 14.49 16.55
C ARG A 253 4.10 14.73 16.80
N CYS A 254 4.89 13.67 16.78
CA CYS A 254 6.34 13.75 16.81
C CYS A 254 6.85 14.44 15.53
N GLN A 255 7.65 15.48 15.71
CA GLN A 255 8.23 16.27 14.62
C GLN A 255 9.71 16.53 14.90
N PRO A 256 10.58 16.46 13.87
CA PRO A 256 11.94 16.96 13.98
C PRO A 256 11.92 18.48 14.22
N LYS A 257 12.72 18.95 15.16
CA LYS A 257 12.89 20.37 15.47
C LYS A 257 14.37 20.74 15.36
N LEU A 258 14.66 21.69 14.46
CA LEU A 258 15.96 22.33 14.39
C LEU A 258 16.19 23.24 15.61
N PRO A 259 17.44 23.44 16.03
CA PRO A 259 17.74 24.43 17.05
C PRO A 259 17.31 25.82 16.58
N ALA A 260 16.87 26.67 17.51
CA ALA A 260 16.59 28.06 17.18
C ALA A 260 17.88 28.73 16.65
N ALA A 261 17.76 29.46 15.55
CA ALA A 261 18.86 30.30 15.07
C ALA A 261 19.24 31.32 16.18
N PRO A 262 20.54 31.57 16.38
CA PRO A 262 21.03 32.47 17.43
C PRO A 262 20.55 33.92 17.25
#